data_AF-A0A2V9QJG6-F1
#
_entry.id   AF-A0A2V9QJG6-F1
#
_cell.length_a   1.000
_cell.length_b   1.000
_cell.length_c   1.000
_cell.angle_alpha   90.00
_cell.angle_beta   90.00
_cell.angle_gamma   90.00
#
_symmetry.space_group_name_H-M   'P 1'
#
loop_
_entity.id
_entity.type
_entity.pdbx_description
1 polymer ?
#
loop_
_entity_poly.entity_id
_entity_poly.type
_entity_poly.pdbx_seq_one_letter_code
_entity_poly.pdbx_strand_id
1 'polypeptide(L)'
;MPVNLRLEAADGSGIEEYRIQDGDIEVRRVQFAGERGRSDDDWQPLTPRQLAAHVQDNTVVAQWLRHRIGWRRLLLACSDQQTLQNFGTEGNVRDRFAA
;
A
#
# COMPACT_ATOMS: atom_id res chain seq x y z
N MET A 1 -12.12 6.25 1.14
CA MET A 1 -12.28 4.79 1.32
C MET A 1 -10.96 4.15 0.90
N PRO A 2 -10.20 3.53 1.82
CA PRO A 2 -9.01 2.78 1.45
C PRO A 2 -9.39 1.68 0.46
N VAL A 3 -8.58 1.52 -0.59
CA VAL A 3 -8.79 0.46 -1.58
C VAL A 3 -7.96 -0.72 -1.17
N ASN A 4 -8.62 -1.86 -0.99
CA ASN A 4 -7.96 -3.09 -0.56
C ASN A 4 -7.99 -4.14 -1.67
N LEU A 5 -6.92 -4.94 -1.76
CA LEU A 5 -6.85 -6.16 -2.54
C LEU A 5 -6.66 -7.32 -1.57
N ARG A 6 -7.50 -8.36 -1.67
CA ARG A 6 -7.37 -9.58 -0.87
C ARG A 6 -7.02 -10.74 -1.81
N LEU A 7 -5.92 -11.42 -1.50
CA LEU A 7 -5.48 -12.63 -2.16
C LEU A 7 -5.60 -13.79 -1.18
N GLU A 8 -6.20 -14.87 -1.63
CA GLU A 8 -6.36 -16.09 -0.84
C GLU A 8 -5.58 -17.21 -1.51
N ALA A 9 -4.81 -17.95 -0.72
CA ALA A 9 -4.11 -19.13 -1.22
C ALA A 9 -5.14 -20.17 -1.67
N ALA A 10 -4.87 -20.88 -2.77
CA ALA A 10 -5.80 -21.85 -3.33
C ALA A 10 -6.15 -23.01 -2.38
N ASP A 11 -5.26 -23.29 -1.42
CA ASP A 11 -5.42 -24.31 -0.37
C ASP A 11 -6.10 -23.77 0.89
N GLY A 12 -6.48 -22.48 0.92
CA GLY A 12 -7.08 -21.81 2.08
C GLY A 12 -6.13 -21.62 3.25
N SER A 13 -4.82 -21.88 3.09
CA SER A 13 -3.85 -21.86 4.19
C SER A 13 -3.54 -20.45 4.71
N GLY A 14 -3.80 -19.43 3.89
CA GLY A 14 -3.53 -18.05 4.25
C GLY A 14 -4.17 -17.04 3.32
N ILE A 15 -4.29 -15.83 3.85
CA ILE A 15 -4.75 -14.65 3.13
C ILE A 15 -3.66 -13.59 3.20
N GLU A 16 -3.37 -12.98 2.06
CA GLU A 16 -2.63 -11.72 2.00
C GLU A 16 -3.60 -10.60 1.64
N GLU A 17 -3.65 -9.56 2.48
CA GLU A 17 -4.39 -8.34 2.19
C GLU A 17 -3.43 -7.20 1.96
N TYR A 18 -3.71 -6.41 0.93
CA TYR A 18 -2.96 -5.23 0.54
C TYR A 18 -3.86 -4.02 0.62
N ARG A 19 -3.34 -2.89 1.08
CA ARG A 19 -4.04 -1.61 1.07
C ARG A 19 -3.14 -0.49 0.58
N ILE A 20 -3.77 0.56 0.07
CA ILE A 20 -3.13 1.85 -0.18
C ILE A 20 -3.69 2.82 0.85
N GLN A 21 -2.84 3.30 1.76
CA GLN A 21 -3.21 4.24 2.81
C GLN A 21 -2.23 5.42 2.80
N ASP A 22 -2.74 6.64 2.66
CA ASP A 22 -1.95 7.89 2.66
C ASP A 22 -0.76 7.91 1.67
N GLY A 23 -0.84 7.12 0.60
CA GLY A 23 0.21 6.97 -0.41
C GLY A 23 1.14 5.78 -0.17
N ASP A 24 1.14 5.23 1.05
CA ASP A 24 1.89 4.03 1.40
C ASP A 24 1.14 2.76 1.00
N ILE A 25 1.90 1.77 0.59
CA ILE A 25 1.39 0.45 0.21
C ILE A 25 1.71 -0.49 1.35
N GLU A 26 0.69 -1.04 1.96
CA GLU A 26 0.84 -1.90 3.13
C GLU A 26 0.28 -3.29 2.83
N VAL A 27 0.87 -4.29 3.49
CA VAL A 27 0.48 -5.68 3.41
C VAL A 27 0.27 -6.22 4.81
N ARG A 28 -0.75 -7.05 4.98
CA ARG A 28 -0.88 -7.94 6.14
C ARG A 28 -1.10 -9.37 5.68
N ARG A 29 -0.56 -10.31 6.47
CA ARG A 29 -0.70 -11.74 6.24
C ARG A 29 -1.53 -12.33 7.36
N VAL A 30 -2.65 -12.94 7.01
CA VAL A 30 -3.53 -13.62 7.96
C VAL A 30 -3.34 -15.12 7.78
N GLN A 31 -2.76 -15.78 8.78
CA GLN A 31 -2.70 -17.23 8.85
C GLN A 31 -3.96 -17.75 9.54
N PHE A 32 -4.59 -18.78 8.99
CA PHE A 32 -5.83 -19.35 9.54
C PHE A 32 -5.62 -20.30 10.74
N ALA A 33 -4.38 -20.55 11.15
CA ALA A 33 -4.09 -21.42 12.28
C ALA A 33 -4.23 -20.69 13.63
N GLY A 34 -5.44 -20.72 14.20
CA GLY A 34 -5.69 -20.34 15.59
C GLY A 34 -5.71 -18.83 15.82
N GLU A 35 -6.86 -18.24 15.50
CA GLU A 35 -7.25 -16.84 15.68
C GLU A 35 -6.47 -16.07 16.76
N ARG A 36 -5.62 -15.15 16.34
CA ARG A 36 -5.51 -13.85 17.02
C ARG A 36 -6.23 -12.84 16.13
N GLY A 37 -7.18 -12.12 16.73
CA GLY A 37 -8.03 -11.19 16.03
C GLY A 37 -7.23 -10.19 15.19
N ARG A 38 -7.82 -9.78 14.07
CA ARG A 38 -7.28 -8.77 13.14
C ARG A 38 -7.01 -7.48 13.93
N SER A 39 -5.76 -7.17 14.25
CA SER A 39 -5.41 -5.85 14.77
C SER A 39 -5.08 -4.94 13.60
N ASP A 40 -5.34 -3.64 13.74
CA ASP A 40 -4.84 -2.65 12.78
C ASP A 40 -3.31 -2.52 12.84
N ASP A 41 -2.68 -3.04 13.90
CA ASP A 41 -1.23 -3.16 14.06
C ASP A 41 -0.57 -4.21 13.13
N ASP A 42 -1.37 -5.05 12.45
CA ASP A 42 -0.84 -6.15 11.62
C ASP A 42 -0.40 -5.69 10.22
N TRP A 43 -0.67 -4.44 9.87
CA TRP A 43 -0.28 -3.86 8.58
C TRP A 43 1.20 -3.46 8.60
N GLN A 44 1.93 -3.94 7.60
CA GLN A 44 3.33 -3.63 7.42
C GLN A 44 3.54 -2.93 6.08
N PRO A 45 4.31 -1.84 6.04
CA PRO A 45 4.63 -1.19 4.77
C PRO A 45 5.44 -2.14 3.89
N LEU A 46 5.05 -2.24 2.62
CA LEU A 46 5.81 -2.97 1.63
C LEU A 46 7.11 -2.22 1.35
N THR A 47 8.22 -2.92 1.52
CA THR A 47 9.51 -2.37 1.17
C THR A 47 9.62 -2.18 -0.34
N PRO A 48 10.43 -1.22 -0.82
CA PRO A 48 10.69 -1.02 -2.25
C PRO A 48 11.15 -2.29 -2.95
N ARG A 49 11.93 -3.12 -2.24
CA ARG A 49 12.40 -4.42 -2.73
C ARG A 49 11.26 -5.43 -2.93
N GLN A 50 10.30 -5.48 -2.01
CA GLN A 50 9.12 -6.35 -2.16
C GLN A 50 8.21 -5.86 -3.29
N LEU A 51 8.04 -4.54 -3.43
CA LEU A 51 7.32 -3.95 -4.56
C LEU A 51 8.00 -4.28 -5.89
N ALA A 52 9.32 -4.12 -5.97
CA ALA A 52 10.10 -4.45 -7.15
C ALA A 52 9.95 -5.93 -7.53
N ALA A 53 9.95 -6.84 -6.57
CA ALA A 53 9.71 -8.26 -6.82
C ALA A 53 8.31 -8.50 -7.42
N HIS A 54 7.26 -7.90 -6.86
CA HIS A 54 5.92 -7.99 -7.44
C HIS A 54 5.83 -7.46 -8.86
N VAL A 55 6.50 -6.34 -9.15
CA VAL A 55 6.55 -5.72 -10.49
C VAL A 55 7.32 -6.61 -11.47
N GLN A 56 8.47 -7.15 -11.04
CA GLN A 56 9.31 -8.03 -11.85
C GLN A 56 8.59 -9.33 -12.21
N ASP A 57 7.86 -9.91 -11.25
CA ASP A 57 7.09 -11.14 -11.45
C ASP A 57 5.71 -10.90 -12.08
N ASN A 58 5.37 -9.63 -12.37
CA ASN A 58 4.08 -9.19 -12.93
C ASN A 58 2.86 -9.78 -12.19
N THR A 59 2.93 -9.80 -10.86
CA THR A 59 1.89 -10.41 -10.01
C THR A 59 0.57 -9.65 -10.09
N VAL A 60 -0.50 -10.27 -9.60
CA VAL A 60 -1.82 -9.62 -9.46
C VAL A 60 -1.71 -8.33 -8.62
N VAL A 61 -0.84 -8.32 -7.61
CA VAL A 61 -0.55 -7.13 -6.80
C VAL A 61 0.02 -6.00 -7.66
N ALA A 62 1.00 -6.29 -8.52
CA ALA A 62 1.59 -5.30 -9.41
C ALA A 62 0.59 -4.76 -10.44
N GLN A 63 -0.26 -5.62 -10.99
CA GLN A 63 -1.31 -5.21 -11.93
C GLN A 63 -2.37 -4.33 -11.26
N TRP A 64 -2.78 -4.71 -10.05
CA TRP A 64 -3.70 -3.91 -9.24
C TRP A 64 -3.10 -2.55 -8.88
N LEU A 65 -1.85 -2.50 -8.40
CA LEU A 65 -1.15 -1.26 -8.10
C LEU A 65 -1.02 -0.38 -9.34
N ARG A 66 -0.62 -0.95 -10.48
CA ARG A 66 -0.57 -0.24 -11.76
C ARG A 66 -1.91 0.40 -12.11
N HIS A 67 -3.02 -0.29 -11.87
CA HIS A 67 -4.34 0.24 -12.17
C HIS A 67 -4.76 1.36 -11.20
N ARG A 68 -4.34 1.31 -9.93
CA ARG A 68 -4.75 2.27 -8.90
C ARG A 68 -3.88 3.52 -8.83
N ILE A 69 -2.56 3.37 -8.86
CA ILE A 69 -1.62 4.50 -8.71
C ILE A 69 -0.89 4.86 -10.01
N GLY A 70 -1.01 4.03 -11.04
CA GLY A 70 -0.33 4.22 -12.32
C GLY A 70 1.12 3.73 -12.31
N TRP A 71 1.65 3.48 -13.51
CA TRP A 71 2.97 2.88 -13.70
C TRP A 71 4.11 3.75 -13.17
N ARG A 72 4.04 5.07 -13.39
CA ARG A 72 5.09 6.00 -12.96
C ARG A 72 5.25 6.04 -11.44
N ARG A 73 4.14 6.10 -10.69
CA ARG A 73 4.17 6.10 -9.21
C ARG A 73 4.62 4.77 -8.65
N LEU A 74 4.21 3.66 -9.28
CA LEU A 74 4.65 2.32 -8.90
C LEU A 74 6.17 2.15 -9.04
N LEU A 75 6.76 2.63 -10.14
CA LEU A 75 8.23 2.57 -10.34
C LEU A 75 8.99 3.46 -9.34
N LEU A 76 8.44 4.62 -8.97
CA LEU A 76 9.03 5.46 -7.92
C LEU A 76 9.02 4.74 -6.57
N ALA A 77 7.89 4.12 -6.20
CA ALA A 77 7.79 3.33 -4.97
C ALA A 77 8.73 2.11 -4.93
N CYS A 78 9.17 1.59 -6.09
CA CYS A 78 10.19 0.55 -6.18
C CYS A 78 11.62 1.07 -5.97
N SER A 79 11.84 2.37 -6.20
CA SER A 79 13.17 3.00 -6.20
C SER A 79 13.50 3.71 -4.88
N ASP A 80 12.49 4.25 -4.20
CA ASP A 80 12.68 5.08 -3.01
C ASP A 80 12.70 4.29 -1.70
N GLN A 81 13.90 4.18 -1.10
CA GLN A 81 14.01 4.28 0.35
C GLN A 81 13.60 5.71 0.74
N GLN A 82 12.40 5.89 1.31
CA GLN A 82 11.92 7.13 1.94
C GLN A 82 11.63 8.35 1.03
N THR A 83 10.62 8.32 0.16
CA THR A 83 10.07 9.61 -0.35
C THR A 83 8.59 9.54 -0.76
N LEU A 84 7.70 9.17 0.18
CA LEU A 84 6.25 9.43 0.05
C LEU A 84 5.75 10.55 0.99
N GLN A 85 6.63 11.27 1.68
CA GLN A 85 6.29 12.55 2.31
C GLN A 85 6.47 13.70 1.31
N ASN A 86 5.46 13.92 0.46
CA ASN A 86 5.10 15.21 -0.17
C ASN A 86 4.42 14.99 -1.54
N PHE A 87 3.19 14.51 -1.54
CA PHE A 87 2.26 14.91 -2.60
C PHE A 87 0.97 15.38 -1.94
N GLY A 88 0.88 16.70 -1.82
CA GLY A 88 -0.06 17.39 -0.94
C GLY A 88 -1.52 17.42 -1.39
N THR A 89 -2.34 17.63 -0.37
CA THR A 89 -3.73 18.11 -0.31
C THR A 89 -3.91 18.47 1.15
N GLU A 90 -4.33 19.63 1.65
CA GLU A 90 -4.98 20.86 1.18
C GLU A 90 -4.63 21.92 2.25
N GLY A 91 -4.43 23.19 1.90
CA GLY A 91 -5.49 24.18 2.07
C GLY A 91 -5.63 24.71 3.51
N ASN A 92 -4.88 25.75 3.87
CA ASN A 92 -5.38 26.76 4.80
C ASN A 92 -4.94 28.14 4.34
N VAL A 93 -5.68 28.65 3.35
CA VAL A 93 -5.86 30.09 3.17
C VAL A 93 -6.55 30.59 4.44
N ARG A 94 -5.78 31.23 5.32
CA ARG A 94 -6.32 32.21 6.25
C ARG A 94 -5.46 33.45 6.18
N ASP A 95 -6.03 34.42 5.46
CA ASP A 95 -5.99 35.84 5.72
C ASP A 95 -5.22 36.28 6.97
N ARG A 96 -4.28 37.19 6.75
CA ARG A 96 -4.13 38.37 7.61
C ARG A 96 -3.50 39.51 6.81
N PHE A 97 -4.35 40.18 6.04
CA PHE A 97 -4.27 41.62 5.93
C PHE A 97 -4.67 42.21 7.30
N ALA A 98 -3.73 42.91 7.93
CA ALA A 98 -3.91 43.99 8.92
C ALA A 98 -2.50 44.32 9.46
N ALA A 99 -2.02 45.55 9.55
CA ALA A 99 -2.39 46.87 9.06
C ALA A 99 -1.10 47.71 9.18
#